data_AF-A0A7J2JGA5-F1
#
_entry.id   AF-A0A7J2JGA5-F1
#
_cell.length_a   1.000
_cell.length_b   1.000
_cell.length_c   1.000
_cell.angle_alpha   90.00
_cell.angle_beta   90.00
_cell.angle_gamma   90.00
#
_symmetry.space_group_name_H-M   'P 1'
#
loop_
_entity.id
_entity.type
_entity.pdbx_description
1 polymer ?
#
loop_
_entity_poly.entity_id
_entity_poly.type
_entity_poly.pdbx_seq_one_letter_code
_entity_poly.pdbx_strand_id
1 'polypeptide(L)'
;MLDLSKPRFLGRHVMMKKEYAEALLSGRKRATIRLGIVKPKAKEVLLHSGGKIVAKLAIKKVYHKRFRELNKRDAKLDGYSTARELKKELAKIYGRISPDTPVTVIVFDVVQRFDKLEEEDKWRGLDPLDIARMAVRRKLPLSEEERKILEMLVKTGSIR
;
A
#
# COMPACT_ATOMS: atom_id res chain seq x y z
N MET A 1 -11.33 18.27 0.69
CA MET A 1 -10.46 18.13 1.88
C MET A 1 -10.80 16.81 2.57
N LEU A 2 -9.82 16.01 3.03
CA LEU A 2 -10.09 14.74 3.71
C LEU A 2 -10.83 14.99 5.03
N ASP A 3 -12.01 14.40 5.20
CA ASP A 3 -12.71 14.39 6.49
C ASP A 3 -11.95 13.46 7.46
N LEU A 4 -11.36 14.06 8.49
CA LEU A 4 -10.58 13.35 9.51
C LEU A 4 -11.41 13.04 10.77
N SER A 5 -12.70 13.43 10.80
CA SER A 5 -13.59 13.20 11.94
C SER A 5 -14.00 11.73 12.09
N LYS A 6 -14.00 10.97 10.99
CA LYS A 6 -14.39 9.55 10.97
C LYS A 6 -13.19 8.61 10.79
N PRO A 7 -13.19 7.45 11.46
CA PRO A 7 -12.22 6.40 11.19
C PRO A 7 -12.32 5.92 9.74
N ARG A 8 -11.16 5.78 9.09
CA ARG A 8 -11.02 5.17 7.77
C ARG A 8 -10.45 3.77 7.92
N PHE A 9 -10.66 2.93 6.92
CA PHE A 9 -10.18 1.56 6.94
C PHE A 9 -9.08 1.34 5.91
N LEU A 10 -8.00 0.67 6.33
CA LEU A 10 -7.02 0.13 5.41
C LEU A 10 -7.51 -1.23 4.91
N GLY A 11 -7.78 -1.32 3.61
CA GLY A 11 -8.14 -2.56 2.93
C GLY A 11 -6.96 -3.53 2.82
N ARG A 12 -7.09 -4.53 1.93
CA ARG A 12 -6.04 -5.55 1.71
C ARG A 12 -4.81 -5.02 0.97
N HIS A 13 -4.83 -3.78 0.51
CA HIS A 13 -3.79 -3.19 -0.34
C HIS A 13 -3.29 -1.88 0.27
N VAL A 14 -1.98 -1.68 0.21
CA VAL A 14 -1.31 -0.41 0.52
C VAL A 14 -0.54 0.07 -0.70
N MET A 15 -0.85 1.27 -1.16
CA MET A 15 -0.13 1.90 -2.26
C MET A 15 0.96 2.82 -1.73
N MET A 16 2.16 2.71 -2.27
CA MET A 16 3.29 3.60 -1.98
C MET A 16 4.00 4.01 -3.26
N LYS A 17 4.50 5.25 -3.29
CA LYS A 17 5.43 5.68 -4.34
C LYS A 17 6.71 4.82 -4.29
N LYS A 18 7.42 4.76 -5.41
CA LYS A 18 8.55 3.86 -5.62
C LYS A 18 9.61 4.02 -4.53
N GLU A 19 9.98 5.25 -4.22
CA GLU A 19 10.99 5.60 -3.23
C GLU A 19 10.65 5.10 -1.82
N TYR A 20 9.38 5.13 -1.41
CA TYR A 20 8.95 4.66 -0.09
C TYR A 20 8.82 3.14 -0.05
N ALA A 21 8.40 2.51 -1.15
CA ALA A 21 8.36 1.07 -1.27
C ALA A 21 9.78 0.48 -1.20
N GLU A 22 10.75 1.06 -1.92
CA GLU A 22 12.16 0.66 -1.86
C GLU A 22 12.78 0.86 -0.47
N ALA A 23 12.44 1.97 0.20
CA ALA A 23 12.86 2.19 1.59
C ALA A 23 12.31 1.10 2.53
N LEU A 24 11.08 0.64 2.31
CA LEU A 24 10.47 -0.41 3.10
C LEU A 24 11.09 -1.79 2.80
N LEU A 25 11.29 -2.11 1.52
CA LEU A 25 11.89 -3.37 1.07
C LEU A 25 13.36 -3.52 1.46
N SER A 26 14.10 -2.41 1.56
CA SER A 26 15.48 -2.39 2.07
C SER A 26 15.58 -2.41 3.59
N GLY A 27 14.46 -2.33 4.32
CA GLY A 27 14.43 -2.28 5.78
C GLY A 27 14.76 -0.90 6.37
N ARG A 28 15.06 0.11 5.54
CA ARG A 28 15.32 1.49 5.97
C ARG A 28 14.09 2.12 6.63
N LYS A 29 12.90 1.76 6.15
CA LYS A 29 11.58 2.12 6.69
C LYS A 29 10.88 0.84 7.13
N ARG A 30 10.16 0.91 8.24
CA ARG A 30 9.26 -0.15 8.75
C ARG A 30 7.85 0.34 9.07
N ALA A 31 7.56 1.63 8.96
CA ALA A 31 6.23 2.17 9.23
C ALA A 31 5.75 3.10 8.12
N THR A 32 4.46 3.43 8.13
CA THR A 32 3.91 4.56 7.39
C THR A 32 2.98 5.36 8.26
N ILE A 33 2.87 6.67 8.01
CA ILE A 33 2.00 7.58 8.74
C ILE A 33 0.88 8.08 7.83
N ARG A 34 -0.37 7.98 8.30
CA ARG A 34 -1.56 8.47 7.60
C ARG A 34 -2.30 9.49 8.44
N LEU A 35 -2.86 10.53 7.80
CA LEU A 35 -3.74 11.47 8.47
C LEU A 35 -5.04 10.80 8.94
N GLY A 36 -5.54 11.23 10.10
CA GLY A 36 -6.74 10.69 10.72
C GLY A 36 -6.52 9.33 11.39
N ILE A 37 -7.62 8.75 11.85
CA ILE A 37 -7.67 7.42 12.42
C ILE A 37 -7.85 6.40 11.29
N VAL A 38 -6.87 5.50 11.11
CA VAL A 38 -6.90 4.44 10.10
C VAL A 38 -6.85 3.07 10.77
N LYS A 39 -7.81 2.21 10.48
CA LYS A 39 -7.92 0.86 11.05
C LYS A 39 -7.76 -0.21 9.97
N PRO A 40 -6.74 -1.08 10.04
CA PRO A 40 -6.62 -2.20 9.12
C PRO A 40 -7.77 -3.21 9.26
N LYS A 41 -8.28 -3.72 8.14
CA LYS A 41 -9.28 -4.79 8.09
C LYS A 41 -8.65 -6.19 8.12
N ALA A 42 -7.34 -6.30 7.95
CA ALA A 42 -6.60 -7.55 7.89
C ALA A 42 -5.26 -7.42 8.62
N LYS A 43 -4.69 -8.55 9.04
CA LYS A 43 -3.34 -8.61 9.64
C LYS A 43 -2.23 -8.52 8.59
N GLU A 44 -2.55 -8.80 7.32
CA GLU A 44 -1.62 -8.76 6.21
C GLU A 44 -2.20 -7.92 5.06
N VAL A 45 -1.32 -7.25 4.33
CA VAL A 45 -1.67 -6.42 3.17
C VAL A 45 -0.66 -6.60 2.04
N LEU A 46 -1.10 -6.35 0.81
CA LEU A 46 -0.26 -6.33 -0.38
C LEU A 46 0.26 -4.91 -0.64
N LEU A 47 1.57 -4.77 -0.79
CA LEU A 47 2.23 -3.51 -1.14
C LEU A 47 2.21 -3.34 -2.66
N HIS A 48 1.59 -2.26 -3.11
CA HIS A 48 1.61 -1.82 -4.50
C HIS A 48 2.57 -0.66 -4.69
N SER A 49 3.38 -0.74 -5.74
CA SER A 49 4.21 0.36 -6.21
C SER A 49 4.46 0.23 -7.71
N GLY A 50 4.48 1.36 -8.43
CA GLY A 50 4.68 1.37 -9.88
C GLY A 50 3.69 0.52 -10.67
N GLY A 51 2.42 0.45 -10.22
CA GLY A 51 1.36 -0.32 -10.89
C GLY A 51 1.35 -1.82 -10.62
N LYS A 52 2.27 -2.36 -9.81
CA LYS A 52 2.38 -3.80 -9.51
C LYS A 52 2.44 -4.09 -8.02
N ILE A 53 2.14 -5.33 -7.64
CA ILE A 53 2.36 -5.85 -6.28
C ILE A 53 3.86 -6.14 -6.13
N VAL A 54 4.49 -5.59 -5.10
CA VAL A 54 5.94 -5.72 -4.86
C VAL A 54 6.28 -6.46 -3.57
N ALA A 55 5.35 -6.58 -2.62
CA ALA A 55 5.54 -7.39 -1.42
C ALA A 55 4.21 -7.74 -0.72
N LYS A 56 4.27 -8.76 0.15
CA LYS A 56 3.29 -9.02 1.20
C LYS A 56 3.84 -8.50 2.53
N LEU A 57 3.03 -7.72 3.24
CA LEU A 57 3.39 -7.10 4.52
C LEU A 57 2.50 -7.63 5.65
N ALA A 58 3.10 -7.94 6.80
CA ALA A 58 2.38 -8.18 8.04
C ALA A 58 2.30 -6.88 8.85
N ILE A 59 1.11 -6.51 9.30
CA ILE A 59 0.90 -5.36 10.19
C ILE A 59 1.22 -5.81 11.61
N LYS A 60 2.29 -5.24 12.18
CA LYS A 60 2.77 -5.57 13.52
C LYS A 60 2.18 -4.69 14.61
N LYS A 61 1.98 -3.40 14.31
CA LYS A 61 1.45 -2.44 15.28
C LYS A 61 0.70 -1.33 14.58
N VAL A 62 -0.39 -0.88 15.20
CA VAL A 62 -1.11 0.33 14.82
C VAL A 62 -1.26 1.17 16.08
N TYR A 63 -0.92 2.45 15.99
CA TYR A 63 -1.14 3.39 17.09
C TYR A 63 -1.45 4.78 16.56
N HIS A 64 -2.09 5.59 17.41
CA HIS A 64 -2.57 6.91 17.06
C HIS A 64 -1.84 7.96 17.89
N LYS A 65 -1.55 9.10 17.28
CA LYS A 65 -0.92 10.26 17.90
C LYS A 65 -1.49 11.53 17.32
N ARG A 66 -1.25 12.67 17.96
CA ARG A 66 -1.36 13.99 17.31
C ARG A 66 -0.12 14.24 16.48
N PHE A 67 -0.25 15.01 15.40
CA PHE A 67 0.87 15.36 14.54
C PHE A 67 2.04 15.99 15.33
N ARG A 68 1.75 16.86 16.31
CA ARG A 68 2.78 17.45 17.17
C ARG A 68 3.59 16.42 17.95
N GLU A 69 2.99 15.29 18.32
CA GLU A 69 3.59 14.26 19.18
C GLU A 69 4.56 13.36 18.41
N LEU A 70 4.56 13.38 17.07
CA LEU A 70 5.51 12.61 16.26
C LEU A 70 6.96 12.94 16.66
N ASN A 71 7.72 11.91 16.99
CA ASN A 71 9.03 12.02 17.63
C ASN A 71 10.12 11.29 16.83
N LYS A 72 11.36 11.27 17.36
CA LYS A 72 12.52 10.64 16.72
C LYS A 72 12.33 9.13 16.48
N ARG A 73 11.59 8.42 17.33
CA ARG A 73 11.32 6.99 17.15
C ARG A 73 10.37 6.78 15.96
N ASP A 74 9.32 7.58 15.86
CA ASP A 74 8.40 7.56 14.71
C ASP A 74 9.14 7.88 13.40
N ALA A 75 10.02 8.90 13.43
CA ALA A 75 10.86 9.25 12.30
C ALA A 75 11.74 8.09 11.84
N LYS A 76 12.48 7.47 12.77
CA LYS A 76 13.34 6.32 12.46
C LYS A 76 12.54 5.15 11.89
N LEU A 77 11.37 4.85 12.43
CA LEU A 77 10.49 3.81 11.90
C LEU A 77 10.01 4.13 10.48
N ASP A 78 9.75 5.40 10.18
CA ASP A 78 9.30 5.85 8.87
C ASP A 78 10.48 6.08 7.89
N GLY A 79 11.73 5.90 8.33
CA GLY A 79 12.94 6.01 7.51
C GLY A 79 13.58 7.40 7.47
N TYR A 80 13.30 8.25 8.46
CA TYR A 80 13.88 9.58 8.63
C TYR A 80 14.78 9.68 9.86
N SER A 81 15.77 10.56 9.82
CA SER A 81 16.73 10.74 10.91
C SER A 81 16.13 11.55 12.07
N THR A 82 15.25 12.50 11.74
CA THR A 82 14.67 13.45 12.71
C THR A 82 13.15 13.58 12.58
N ALA A 83 12.50 13.94 13.69
CA ALA A 83 11.06 14.25 13.70
C ALA A 83 10.73 15.44 12.78
N ARG A 84 11.67 16.39 12.63
CA ARG A 84 11.50 17.55 11.73
C ARG A 84 11.47 17.12 10.27
N GLU A 85 12.37 16.25 9.83
CA GLU A 85 12.35 15.68 8.47
C GLU A 85 11.05 14.95 8.19
N LEU A 86 10.63 14.06 9.09
CA LEU A 86 9.37 13.34 8.95
C LEU A 86 8.18 14.31 8.80
N LYS A 87 8.06 15.28 9.70
CA LYS A 87 6.97 16.27 9.67
C LYS A 87 7.01 17.11 8.38
N LYS A 88 8.21 17.49 7.92
CA LYS A 88 8.39 18.21 6.64
C LYS A 88 7.91 17.37 5.47
N GLU A 89 8.24 16.09 5.43
CA GLU A 89 7.77 15.21 4.35
C GLU A 89 6.26 15.03 4.38
N LEU A 90 5.67 14.78 5.56
CA LEU A 90 4.21 14.68 5.69
C LEU A 90 3.51 15.95 5.21
N ALA A 91 4.08 17.13 5.49
CA ALA A 91 3.55 18.40 5.01
C ALA A 91 3.68 18.58 3.49
N LYS A 92 4.71 18.00 2.83
CA LYS A 92 4.78 17.96 1.36
C LYS A 92 3.68 17.08 0.76
N ILE A 93 3.40 15.94 1.40
CA ILE A 93 2.42 14.96 0.89
C ILE A 93 0.99 15.47 1.09
N TYR A 94 0.69 16.07 2.24
CA TYR A 94 -0.68 16.41 2.63
C TYR A 94 -0.96 17.92 2.70
N GLY A 95 0.03 18.77 2.48
CA GLY A 95 -0.06 20.21 2.65
C GLY A 95 0.07 20.65 4.12
N ARG A 96 -0.57 21.76 4.48
CA ARG A 96 -0.52 22.30 5.85
C ARG A 96 -1.29 21.36 6.81
N ILE A 97 -0.60 20.86 7.83
CA ILE A 97 -1.16 19.96 8.86
C ILE A 97 -1.22 20.71 10.19
N SER A 98 -2.38 20.68 10.86
CA SER A 98 -2.51 21.26 12.21
C SER A 98 -1.75 20.43 13.24
N PRO A 99 -1.09 21.04 14.25
CA PRO A 99 -0.42 20.31 15.33
C PRO A 99 -1.30 19.26 16.03
N ASP A 100 -2.60 19.54 16.12
CA ASP A 100 -3.61 18.69 16.77
C ASP A 100 -4.22 17.63 15.84
N THR A 101 -3.87 17.62 14.55
CA THR A 101 -4.40 16.66 13.60
C THR A 101 -4.05 15.23 14.04
N PRO A 102 -5.04 14.33 14.20
CA PRO A 102 -4.76 12.94 14.50
C PRO A 102 -4.02 12.30 13.33
N VAL A 103 -3.07 11.42 13.66
CA VAL A 103 -2.33 10.61 12.71
C VAL A 103 -2.29 9.17 13.19
N THR A 104 -2.25 8.24 12.25
CA THR A 104 -2.09 6.82 12.51
C THR A 104 -0.73 6.36 12.00
N VAL A 105 0.04 5.75 12.89
CA VAL A 105 1.27 5.05 12.52
C VAL A 105 0.97 3.57 12.37
N ILE A 106 1.36 3.00 11.24
CA ILE A 106 1.17 1.57 10.92
C ILE A 106 2.54 0.97 10.69
N VAL A 107 2.93 0.02 11.53
CA VAL A 107 4.22 -0.67 11.49
C VAL A 107 4.05 -2.01 10.77
N PHE A 108 4.96 -2.29 9.85
CA PHE A 108 4.97 -3.48 9.01
C PHE A 108 6.24 -4.30 9.19
N ASP A 109 6.14 -5.60 8.91
CA ASP A 109 7.27 -6.42 8.48
C ASP A 109 7.02 -6.94 7.06
N VAL A 110 8.08 -7.02 6.27
CA VAL A 110 8.04 -7.66 4.95
C VAL A 110 8.02 -9.17 5.16
N VAL A 111 6.92 -9.80 4.78
CA VAL A 111 6.74 -11.27 4.87
C VAL A 111 7.28 -11.94 3.61
N GLN A 112 6.99 -11.35 2.45
CA GLN A 112 7.40 -11.89 1.17
C GLN A 112 7.67 -10.76 0.19
N ARG A 113 8.75 -10.88 -0.57
CA ARG A 113 9.14 -9.95 -1.63
C ARG A 113 8.74 -10.51 -2.99
N PHE A 114 8.15 -9.67 -3.81
CA PHE A 114 7.77 -9.97 -5.20
C PHE A 114 8.51 -9.08 -6.20
N ASP A 115 9.28 -8.09 -5.72
CA ASP A 115 10.02 -7.14 -6.54
C ASP A 115 11.18 -7.76 -7.32
N LYS A 116 11.64 -8.94 -6.89
CA LYS A 116 12.72 -9.73 -7.50
C LYS A 116 12.24 -11.01 -8.20
N LEU A 117 10.92 -11.19 -8.35
CA LEU A 117 10.43 -12.27 -9.21
C LEU A 117 10.75 -11.89 -10.65
N GLU A 118 11.49 -12.73 -11.35
CA GLU A 118 11.71 -12.63 -12.80
C GLU A 118 10.34 -12.50 -13.50
N GLU A 119 10.28 -11.73 -14.60
CA GLU A 119 9.03 -11.49 -15.33
C GLU A 119 8.41 -12.82 -15.81
N GLU A 120 9.24 -13.81 -16.17
CA GLU A 120 8.79 -15.16 -16.54
C GLU A 120 8.12 -15.92 -15.38
N ASP A 121 8.48 -15.66 -14.12
CA ASP A 121 7.98 -16.43 -12.96
C ASP A 121 6.69 -15.87 -12.35
N LYS A 122 6.37 -14.59 -12.58
CA LYS A 122 5.23 -13.91 -11.91
C LYS A 122 3.89 -14.56 -12.18
N TRP A 123 3.72 -15.12 -13.36
CA TRP A 123 2.51 -15.78 -13.81
C TRP A 123 2.78 -17.20 -14.31
N ARG A 124 3.95 -17.76 -13.97
CA ARG A 124 4.45 -19.04 -14.52
C ARG A 124 4.47 -19.04 -16.06
N GLY A 125 4.95 -17.95 -16.66
CA GLY A 125 5.04 -17.78 -18.11
C GLY A 125 3.75 -17.38 -18.83
N LEU A 126 2.65 -17.15 -18.10
CA LEU A 126 1.39 -16.68 -18.70
C LEU A 126 1.34 -15.16 -18.77
N ASP A 127 0.84 -14.60 -19.86
CA ASP A 127 0.55 -13.17 -19.89
C ASP A 127 -0.83 -12.85 -19.23
N PRO A 128 -1.12 -11.59 -18.88
CA PRO A 128 -2.42 -11.21 -18.31
C PRO A 128 -3.63 -11.58 -19.19
N LEU A 129 -3.46 -11.62 -20.51
CA LEU A 129 -4.50 -12.00 -21.46
C LEU A 129 -4.77 -13.52 -21.40
N ASP A 130 -3.73 -14.34 -21.26
CA ASP A 130 -3.83 -15.79 -21.05
C ASP A 130 -4.57 -16.10 -19.76
N ILE A 131 -4.24 -15.41 -18.67
CA ILE A 131 -4.93 -15.54 -17.39
C ILE A 131 -6.41 -15.18 -17.54
N ALA A 132 -6.72 -14.07 -18.22
CA ALA A 132 -8.10 -13.65 -18.46
C ALA A 132 -8.88 -14.67 -19.30
N ARG A 133 -8.28 -15.19 -20.38
CA ARG A 133 -8.86 -16.26 -21.21
C ARG A 133 -9.15 -17.50 -20.38
N MET A 134 -8.21 -17.92 -19.53
CA MET A 134 -8.39 -19.07 -18.63
C MET A 134 -9.49 -18.83 -17.60
N ALA A 135 -9.52 -17.65 -16.98
CA ALA A 135 -10.50 -17.31 -15.95
C ALA A 135 -11.93 -17.28 -16.49
N VAL A 136 -12.15 -16.66 -17.66
CA VAL A 136 -13.44 -16.62 -18.35
C VAL A 136 -13.88 -18.03 -18.77
N ARG A 137 -12.97 -18.80 -19.39
CA ARG A 137 -13.26 -20.17 -19.86
C ARG A 137 -13.60 -21.13 -18.72
N ARG A 138 -12.87 -21.05 -17.61
CA ARG A 138 -13.06 -21.95 -16.44
C ARG A 138 -14.21 -21.52 -15.52
N LYS A 139 -14.91 -20.42 -15.83
CA LYS A 139 -16.01 -19.87 -15.01
C LYS A 139 -15.64 -19.78 -13.52
N LEU A 140 -14.49 -19.17 -13.23
CA LEU A 140 -14.09 -18.91 -11.85
C LEU A 140 -15.18 -18.11 -11.10
N PRO A 141 -15.28 -18.24 -9.76
CA PRO A 141 -16.25 -17.52 -8.95
C PRO A 141 -15.87 -16.03 -8.86
N LEU A 142 -16.19 -15.29 -9.92
CA LEU A 142 -15.90 -13.88 -10.11
C LEU A 142 -17.19 -13.08 -9.92
N SER A 143 -17.07 -11.87 -9.38
CA SER A 143 -18.15 -10.88 -9.44
C SER A 143 -18.45 -10.46 -10.88
N GLU A 144 -19.63 -9.89 -11.12
CA GLU A 144 -20.03 -9.36 -12.43
C GLU A 144 -19.04 -8.31 -12.96
N GLU A 145 -18.51 -7.45 -12.08
CA GLU A 145 -17.53 -6.43 -12.44
C GLU A 145 -16.19 -7.06 -12.84
N GLU A 146 -15.69 -8.02 -12.06
CA GLU A 146 -14.45 -8.74 -12.39
C GLU A 146 -14.58 -9.51 -13.71
N ARG A 147 -15.73 -10.17 -13.94
CA ARG A 147 -16.03 -10.86 -15.20
C ARG A 147 -15.99 -9.89 -16.37
N LYS A 148 -16.65 -8.74 -16.26
CA LYS A 148 -16.69 -7.72 -17.31
C LYS A 148 -15.30 -7.18 -17.65
N ILE A 149 -14.45 -6.96 -16.65
CA ILE A 149 -13.06 -6.51 -16.85
C ILE A 149 -12.25 -7.57 -17.60
N LEU A 150 -12.35 -8.84 -17.22
CA LEU A 150 -11.63 -9.92 -17.89
C LEU A 150 -12.12 -10.15 -19.31
N GLU A 151 -13.44 -10.10 -19.55
CA GLU A 151 -14.01 -10.19 -20.89
C GLU A 151 -13.60 -9.02 -21.78
N MET A 152 -13.54 -7.80 -21.23
CA MET A 152 -13.01 -6.63 -21.93
C MET A 152 -11.55 -6.87 -22.33
N LEU A 153 -10.70 -7.27 -21.37
CA LEU A 153 -9.29 -7.59 -21.64
C LEU A 153 -9.13 -8.67 -22.71
N VAL A 154 -9.96 -9.71 -22.70
CA VAL A 154 -9.98 -10.77 -23.73
C VAL A 154 -10.34 -10.22 -25.11
N LYS A 155 -11.28 -9.28 -25.18
CA LYS A 155 -11.78 -8.72 -26.44
C LYS A 155 -10.83 -7.70 -27.07
N THR A 156 -10.23 -6.83 -26.26
CA THR A 156 -9.46 -5.67 -26.73
C THR A 156 -7.96 -5.84 -26.58
N GLY A 157 -7.51 -6.81 -25.77
CA GLY A 157 -6.12 -6.90 -25.32
C GLY A 157 -5.71 -5.79 -24.35
N SER A 158 -6.63 -4.88 -23.97
CA SER A 158 -6.35 -3.70 -23.15
C SER A 158 -7.56 -3.27 -22.31
N ILE A 159 -7.34 -2.91 -21.05
CA ILE A 159 -8.37 -2.30 -20.17
C ILE A 159 -8.28 -0.77 -20.11
N ARG A 160 -7.41 -0.17 -20.94
CA ARG A 160 -7.35 1.28 -21.16
C ARG A 160 -8.29 1.70 -22.29
#